data_AF-A0A662LM58-F1
#
_entry.id   AF-A0A662LM58-F1
#
_cell.length_a   1.000
_cell.length_b   1.000
_cell.length_c   1.000
_cell.angle_alpha   90.00
_cell.angle_beta   90.00
_cell.angle_gamma   90.00
#
_symmetry.space_group_name_H-M   'P 1'
#
loop_
_entity.id
_entity.type
_entity.pdbx_description
1 polymer ?
#
loop_
_entity_poly.entity_id
_entity_poly.type
_entity_poly.pdbx_seq_one_letter_code
_entity_poly.pdbx_strand_id
1 'polypeptide(L)'
;MAITIDQESRQRSRISIDINFAGNRYKTANHLFTFPSPTLETIDKNLYFLLKHSEQRLFERQYLMRPDYLSFDEYGTVSLAHMIMYVNTVPSLEDFDLHTVIVPSFSAVVEMLKDRFPIQKTDDLIEVNW
;
A
#
# COMPACT_ATOMS: atom_id res chain seq x y z
N MET A 1 2.44 -24.90 8.15
CA MET A 1 2.18 -25.27 6.75
C MET A 1 3.29 -24.63 5.93
N ALA A 2 4.12 -25.40 5.22
CA ALA A 2 5.27 -24.84 4.51
C ALA A 2 4.81 -24.22 3.18
N ILE A 3 4.90 -22.90 3.06
CA ILE A 3 4.60 -22.18 1.82
C ILE A 3 5.79 -22.41 0.88
N THR A 4 5.56 -23.09 -0.25
CA THR A 4 6.58 -23.28 -1.28
C THR A 4 6.69 -22.02 -2.14
N ILE A 5 7.89 -21.75 -2.66
CA ILE A 5 8.20 -20.56 -3.49
C ILE A 5 7.20 -20.41 -4.65
N ASP A 6 6.76 -21.53 -5.23
CA ASP A 6 5.76 -21.53 -6.31
C ASP A 6 4.35 -21.10 -5.85
N GLN A 7 3.95 -21.46 -4.63
CA GLN A 7 2.67 -21.03 -4.06
C GLN A 7 2.71 -19.54 -3.75
N GLU A 8 3.80 -19.06 -3.16
CA GLU A 8 4.02 -17.64 -2.89
C GLU A 8 4.03 -16.81 -4.19
N SER A 9 4.74 -17.28 -5.23
CA SER A 9 4.78 -16.62 -6.54
C SER A 9 3.41 -16.55 -7.24
N ARG A 10 2.60 -17.61 -7.14
CA ARG A 10 1.22 -17.61 -7.66
C ARG A 10 0.27 -16.72 -6.87
N GLN A 11 0.49 -16.57 -5.57
CA GLN A 11 -0.31 -15.68 -4.73
C GLN A 11 0.04 -14.21 -5.01
N ARG A 12 1.34 -13.91 -5.16
CA ARG A 12 1.86 -12.57 -5.51
C ARG A 12 1.42 -12.11 -6.91
N SER A 13 1.45 -12.98 -7.91
CA SER A 13 1.03 -12.64 -9.29
C SER A 13 -0.45 -12.22 -9.43
N ARG A 14 -1.28 -12.45 -8.41
CA ARG A 14 -2.70 -12.03 -8.37
C ARG A 14 -2.94 -10.71 -7.65
N ILE A 15 -1.93 -10.15 -7.00
CA ILE A 15 -2.06 -8.89 -6.26
C ILE A 15 -2.07 -7.74 -7.27
N SER A 16 -3.09 -6.89 -7.23
CA SER A 16 -3.25 -5.75 -8.17
C SER A 16 -2.17 -4.67 -8.03
N ILE A 17 -1.31 -4.81 -7.02
CA ILE A 17 -0.19 -3.94 -6.67
C ILE A 17 1.15 -4.57 -7.14
N ASP A 18 1.14 -5.81 -7.62
CA ASP A 18 2.33 -6.47 -8.16
C ASP A 18 2.82 -5.76 -9.42
N ILE A 19 4.12 -5.41 -9.42
CA ILE A 19 4.85 -4.82 -10.54
C ILE A 19 4.71 -5.68 -11.81
N ASN A 20 4.62 -7.00 -11.69
CA ASN A 20 4.52 -7.85 -12.88
C ASN A 20 3.17 -7.71 -13.60
N PHE A 21 2.09 -7.40 -12.88
CA PHE A 21 0.75 -7.24 -13.46
C PHE A 21 0.46 -5.78 -13.84
N ALA A 22 0.88 -4.84 -12.99
CA ALA A 22 0.64 -3.41 -13.20
C ALA A 22 1.82 -2.67 -13.84
N GLY A 23 2.93 -3.37 -14.12
CA GLY A 23 4.17 -2.80 -14.63
C GLY A 23 4.01 -2.05 -15.94
N ASN A 24 3.15 -2.51 -16.85
CA ASN A 24 2.84 -1.77 -18.09
C ASN A 24 2.07 -0.47 -17.83
N ARG A 25 1.27 -0.40 -16.75
CA ARG A 25 0.52 0.79 -16.36
C ARG A 25 1.39 1.84 -15.67
N TYR A 26 2.45 1.39 -14.99
CA TYR A 26 3.42 2.24 -14.29
C TYR A 26 4.74 2.39 -15.05
N LYS A 27 4.80 1.91 -16.29
CA LYS A 27 5.94 2.11 -17.19
C LYS A 27 5.81 3.50 -17.78
N THR A 28 6.75 4.36 -17.41
CA THR A 28 6.89 5.68 -18.02
C THR A 28 7.32 5.55 -19.49
N ALA A 29 7.15 6.63 -20.28
CA ALA A 29 7.60 6.67 -21.68
C ALA A 29 9.10 6.35 -21.83
N ASN A 30 9.90 6.67 -20.80
CA ASN A 30 11.34 6.42 -20.72
C ASN A 30 11.69 5.00 -20.22
N HIS A 31 10.71 4.10 -20.16
CA HIS A 31 10.86 2.72 -19.68
C HIS A 31 11.26 2.56 -18.20
N LEU A 32 11.18 3.63 -17.39
CA LEU A 32 11.34 3.56 -15.94
C LEU A 32 10.03 3.10 -15.29
N PHE A 33 10.13 2.34 -14.20
CA PHE A 33 8.98 1.89 -13.40
C PHE A 33 8.78 2.84 -12.21
N THR A 34 7.57 3.37 -12.05
CA THR A 34 7.17 4.08 -10.83
C THR A 34 6.40 3.14 -9.89
N PHE A 35 6.79 3.04 -8.62
CA PHE A 35 6.06 2.20 -7.68
C PHE A 35 4.68 2.82 -7.37
N PRO A 36 3.60 2.01 -7.35
CA PRO A 36 2.28 2.48 -6.96
C PRO A 36 2.16 2.49 -5.44
N SER A 37 2.99 3.25 -4.74
CA SER A 37 2.62 3.70 -3.41
C SER A 37 1.68 4.91 -3.59
N PRO A 38 0.53 4.94 -2.91
CA PRO A 38 -0.30 6.14 -2.94
C PRO A 38 0.53 7.30 -2.34
N THR A 39 0.61 8.41 -3.07
CA THR A 39 1.24 9.62 -2.53
C THR A 39 0.44 10.10 -1.32
N LEU A 40 1.10 10.78 -0.37
CA LEU A 40 0.43 11.30 0.84
C LEU A 40 -0.81 12.13 0.48
N GLU A 41 -0.70 12.97 -0.56
CA GLU A 41 -1.80 13.78 -1.08
C GLU A 41 -2.98 12.93 -1.59
N THR A 42 -2.71 11.76 -2.19
CA THR A 42 -3.75 10.83 -2.63
C THR A 42 -4.47 10.20 -1.46
N ILE A 43 -3.74 9.84 -0.41
CA ILE A 43 -4.33 9.30 0.82
C ILE A 43 -5.21 10.36 1.48
N ASP A 44 -4.71 11.59 1.59
CA ASP A 44 -5.41 12.70 2.23
C ASP A 44 -6.73 13.04 1.52
N LYS A 45 -6.69 13.14 0.19
CA LYS A 45 -7.90 13.39 -0.63
C LYS A 45 -8.94 12.28 -0.54
N ASN A 46 -8.54 11.07 -0.21
CA ASN A 46 -9.42 9.90 -0.09
C ASN A 46 -9.58 9.43 1.36
N LEU A 47 -9.14 10.22 2.35
CA LEU A 47 -9.09 9.78 3.74
C LEU A 47 -10.48 9.39 4.26
N TYR A 48 -11.50 10.21 4.00
CA TYR A 48 -12.88 9.90 4.40
C TYR A 48 -13.45 8.67 3.70
N PHE A 49 -13.07 8.45 2.44
CA PHE A 49 -13.46 7.26 1.70
C PHE A 49 -12.82 6.01 2.32
N LEU A 50 -11.52 6.05 2.59
CA LEU A 50 -10.81 4.96 3.26
C LEU A 50 -11.44 4.67 4.63
N LEU A 51 -11.61 5.68 5.48
CA LEU A 51 -12.20 5.53 6.83
C LEU A 51 -13.60 4.93 6.80
N LYS A 52 -14.45 5.33 5.84
CA LYS A 52 -15.79 4.77 5.67
C LYS A 52 -15.77 3.29 5.29
N HIS A 53 -14.74 2.87 4.56
CA HIS A 53 -14.55 1.50 4.07
C HIS A 53 -13.47 0.74 4.85
N SER A 54 -13.24 1.14 6.10
CA SER A 54 -12.31 0.49 7.03
C SER A 54 -13.06 -0.33 8.08
N GLU A 55 -12.36 -1.33 8.61
CA GLU A 55 -12.77 -2.04 9.81
C GLU A 55 -11.88 -1.63 10.99
N GLN A 56 -12.49 -1.43 12.15
CA GLN A 56 -11.76 -1.23 13.40
C GLN A 56 -11.62 -2.57 14.11
N ARG A 57 -10.39 -2.98 14.39
CA ARG A 57 -10.07 -4.24 15.06
C ARG A 57 -9.18 -3.99 16.27
N LEU A 58 -9.15 -4.94 17.20
CA LEU A 58 -8.27 -4.87 18.36
C LEU A 58 -6.82 -5.05 17.88
N PHE A 59 -5.92 -4.21 18.36
CA PHE A 59 -4.53 -4.26 17.91
C PHE A 59 -3.83 -5.49 18.47
N GLU A 60 -3.25 -6.29 17.59
CA GLU A 60 -2.50 -7.46 18.01
C GLU A 60 -1.05 -7.09 18.30
N ARG A 61 -0.56 -7.54 19.46
CA ARG A 61 0.78 -7.20 19.95
C ARG A 61 1.92 -7.64 19.03
N GLN A 62 1.66 -8.59 18.12
CA GLN A 62 2.63 -9.03 17.13
C GLN A 62 3.02 -7.93 16.11
N TYR A 63 2.17 -6.91 15.96
CA TYR A 63 2.40 -5.78 15.05
C TYR A 63 3.06 -4.58 15.73
N LEU A 64 3.45 -4.69 17.00
CA LEU A 64 4.10 -3.62 17.75
C LEU A 64 5.34 -3.12 17.00
N MET A 65 5.38 -1.82 16.69
CA MET A 65 6.45 -1.18 15.91
C MET A 65 6.74 -1.83 14.54
N ARG A 66 5.77 -2.60 14.01
CA ARG A 66 5.86 -3.38 12.77
C ARG A 66 4.59 -3.24 11.93
N PRO A 67 4.26 -2.02 11.45
CA PRO A 67 3.13 -1.80 10.55
C PRO A 67 3.31 -2.49 9.18
N ASP A 68 4.55 -2.79 8.80
CA ASP A 68 4.89 -3.60 7.64
C ASP A 68 4.34 -5.03 7.73
N TYR A 69 4.35 -5.63 8.92
CA TYR A 69 3.81 -6.97 9.15
C TYR A 69 2.28 -6.96 9.03
N LEU A 70 1.63 -5.97 9.63
CA LEU A 70 0.18 -5.79 9.50
C LEU A 70 -0.22 -5.56 8.03
N SER A 71 0.53 -4.74 7.31
CA SER A 71 0.32 -4.50 5.88
C SER A 71 0.47 -5.78 5.05
N PHE A 72 1.46 -6.60 5.38
CA PHE A 72 1.66 -7.87 4.69
C PHE A 72 0.52 -8.86 4.96
N ASP A 73 0.07 -8.98 6.21
CA ASP A 73 -1.00 -9.91 6.58
C ASP A 73 -2.36 -9.50 5.98
N GLU A 74 -2.67 -8.20 5.95
CA GLU A 74 -3.96 -7.70 5.43
C GLU A 74 -3.98 -7.57 3.90
N TYR A 75 -2.85 -7.23 3.27
CA TYR A 75 -2.81 -6.85 1.85
C TYR A 75 -1.85 -7.66 0.99
N GLY A 76 -1.04 -8.56 1.58
CA GLY A 76 0.00 -9.31 0.88
C GLY A 76 1.18 -8.46 0.42
N THR A 77 1.31 -7.22 0.92
CA THR A 77 2.40 -6.30 0.56
C THR A 77 2.78 -5.42 1.75
N VAL A 78 4.07 -5.15 1.93
CA VAL A 78 4.58 -4.21 2.93
C VAL A 78 4.45 -2.74 2.51
N SER A 79 4.16 -2.49 1.23
CA SER A 79 4.19 -1.13 0.65
C SER A 79 3.10 -0.21 1.20
N LEU A 80 2.06 -0.77 1.81
CA LEU A 80 0.93 -0.02 2.36
C LEU A 80 1.07 0.30 3.85
N ALA A 81 2.20 -0.05 4.48
CA ALA A 81 2.45 0.23 5.90
C ALA A 81 2.27 1.72 6.25
N HIS A 82 2.81 2.61 5.42
CA HIS A 82 2.68 4.06 5.61
C HIS A 82 1.23 4.54 5.50
N MET A 83 0.41 3.91 4.65
CA MET A 83 -1.02 4.22 4.55
C MET A 83 -1.75 3.81 5.83
N ILE A 84 -1.45 2.63 6.39
CA ILE A 84 -2.01 2.19 7.66
C ILE A 84 -1.64 3.15 8.78
N MET A 85 -0.37 3.53 8.88
CA MET A 85 0.10 4.51 9.87
C MET A 85 -0.63 5.85 9.72
N TYR A 86 -0.76 6.35 8.49
CA TYR A 86 -1.43 7.62 8.21
C TYR A 86 -2.90 7.60 8.61
N VAL A 87 -3.64 6.54 8.23
CA VAL A 87 -5.07 6.38 8.56
C VAL A 87 -5.29 6.31 10.08
N ASN A 88 -4.32 5.75 10.81
CA ASN A 88 -4.35 5.65 12.28
C ASN A 88 -3.69 6.83 12.99
N THR A 89 -3.30 7.89 12.28
CA THR A 89 -2.64 9.08 12.83
C THR A 89 -1.37 8.76 13.63
N VAL A 90 -0.63 7.74 13.20
CA VAL A 90 0.64 7.32 13.81
C VAL A 90 1.80 7.99 13.07
N PRO A 91 2.54 8.91 13.73
CA PRO A 91 3.58 9.69 13.06
C PRO A 91 4.90 8.94 12.90
N SER A 92 5.19 7.95 13.74
CA SER A 92 6.44 7.21 13.78
C SER A 92 6.21 5.70 13.99
N LEU A 93 7.20 4.87 13.62
CA LEU A 93 7.08 3.42 13.81
C LEU A 93 7.06 3.06 15.29
N GLU A 94 7.80 3.79 16.10
CA GLU A 94 7.89 3.66 17.55
C GLU A 94 6.54 3.88 18.23
N ASP A 95 5.70 4.77 17.67
CA ASP A 95 4.36 5.06 18.16
C ASP A 95 3.29 4.08 17.65
N PHE A 96 3.69 3.05 16.88
CA PHE A 96 2.77 2.02 16.39
C PHE A 96 2.49 0.96 17.46
N ASP A 97 1.93 1.44 18.58
CA ASP A 97 1.43 0.68 19.73
C ASP A 97 -0.01 1.15 20.03
N LEU A 98 -0.97 0.62 19.28
CA LEU A 98 -2.36 1.05 19.35
C LEU A 98 -3.17 0.12 20.25
N HIS A 99 -4.29 0.60 20.81
CA HIS A 99 -5.29 -0.30 21.41
C HIS A 99 -6.19 -0.91 20.33
N THR A 100 -6.55 -0.11 19.33
CA THR A 100 -7.35 -0.52 18.18
C THR A 100 -6.76 0.06 16.92
N VAL A 101 -6.80 -0.71 15.84
CA VAL A 101 -6.31 -0.30 14.53
C VAL A 101 -7.45 -0.23 13.53
N ILE A 102 -7.42 0.81 12.70
CA ILE A 102 -8.30 1.02 11.58
C ILE A 102 -7.60 0.47 10.34
N VAL A 103 -8.21 -0.54 9.72
CA VAL A 103 -7.66 -1.20 8.53
C VAL A 103 -8.62 -0.98 7.36
N PRO A 104 -8.25 -0.16 6.35
CA PRO A 104 -9.01 -0.02 5.12
C PRO A 104 -9.20 -1.34 4.39
N SER A 105 -10.38 -1.57 3.82
CA SER A 105 -10.60 -2.73 2.96
C SER A 105 -9.72 -2.67 1.71
N PHE A 106 -9.16 -3.83 1.31
CA PHE A 106 -8.30 -3.89 0.13
C PHE A 106 -9.00 -3.41 -1.14
N SER A 107 -10.31 -3.64 -1.26
CA SER A 107 -11.13 -3.12 -2.36
C SER A 107 -11.12 -1.59 -2.42
N ALA A 108 -11.24 -0.90 -1.28
CA ALA A 108 -11.19 0.56 -1.21
C ALA A 108 -9.80 1.10 -1.55
N VAL A 109 -8.73 0.40 -1.12
CA VAL A 109 -7.35 0.75 -1.50
C VAL A 109 -7.17 0.65 -3.02
N VAL A 110 -7.64 -0.44 -3.63
CA VAL A 110 -7.57 -0.62 -5.09
C VAL A 110 -8.42 0.41 -5.84
N GLU A 111 -9.59 0.78 -5.32
CA GLU A 111 -10.44 1.81 -5.91
C GLU A 111 -9.79 3.18 -5.85
N MET A 112 -9.23 3.57 -4.70
CA MET A 112 -8.43 4.79 -4.53
C MET A 112 -7.28 4.84 -5.55
N LEU A 113 -6.56 3.73 -5.73
CA LEU A 113 -5.46 3.63 -6.70
C LEU A 113 -5.98 3.71 -8.14
N LYS A 114 -7.17 3.19 -8.45
CA LYS A 114 -7.73 3.29 -9.81
C LYS A 114 -8.13 4.72 -10.18
N ASP A 115 -8.61 5.49 -9.20
CA ASP A 115 -9.32 6.75 -9.44
C ASP A 115 -8.39 7.91 -9.84
N ARG A 116 -7.06 7.82 -9.61
CA ARG A 116 -6.15 8.96 -9.82
C ARG A 116 -4.71 8.63 -10.22
N PHE A 117 -4.51 7.82 -11.26
CA PHE A 117 -3.22 7.87 -11.97
C PHE A 117 -3.36 8.70 -13.25
N PRO A 118 -3.24 10.04 -13.20
CA PRO A 118 -2.76 10.74 -14.38
C PRO A 118 -1.39 10.15 -14.70
N ILE A 119 -1.20 9.67 -15.92
CA ILE A 119 0.12 9.30 -16.42
C ILE A 119 1.01 10.54 -16.22
N GLN A 120 2.02 10.45 -15.36
CA GLN A 120 2.94 11.57 -15.16
C GLN A 120 3.56 11.93 -16.52
N LYS A 121 3.43 13.19 -16.93
CA LYS A 121 4.10 13.69 -18.13
C LYS A 121 5.60 13.76 -17.85
N THR A 122 6.36 12.99 -18.60
CA THR A 122 7.78 12.65 -18.38
C THR A 122 8.78 13.70 -18.87
N ASP A 123 8.47 14.99 -18.82
CA ASP A 123 9.47 16.02 -19.14
C ASP A 123 10.36 16.38 -17.94
N ASP A 124 10.01 15.96 -16.72
CA ASP A 124 10.72 16.36 -15.48
C ASP A 124 11.49 15.23 -14.75
N LEU A 125 11.43 13.97 -15.22
CA LEU A 125 12.10 12.84 -14.55
C LEU A 125 13.40 12.46 -15.25
N ILE A 126 14.50 13.07 -14.81
CA ILE A 126 15.85 12.89 -15.37
C ILE A 126 16.57 11.69 -14.72
N GLU A 127 16.29 11.36 -13.46
CA GLU A 127 17.05 10.37 -12.69
C GLU A 127 16.20 9.67 -11.61
N VAL A 128 16.60 8.45 -11.22
CA VAL A 128 16.07 7.74 -10.06
C VAL A 128 16.79 8.26 -8.81
N ASN A 129 16.10 9.05 -7.97
CA ASN A 129 16.60 9.38 -6.64
C ASN A 129 16.20 8.26 -5.66
N TRP A 130 17.22 7.67 -5.04
CA TRP A 130 17.12 6.66 -3.99
C TRP A 130 16.64 7.26 -2.67
#